data_AF-A0AAN0JTF5-F1
#
_entry.id   AF-A0AAN0JTF5-F1
#
_cell.length_a   1.000
_cell.length_b   1.000
_cell.length_c   1.000
_cell.angle_alpha   90.00
_cell.angle_beta   90.00
_cell.angle_gamma   90.00
#
_symmetry.space_group_name_H-M   'P 1'
#
loop_
_entity.id
_entity.type
_entity.pdbx_description
1 polymer ?
#
loop_
_entity_poly.entity_id
_entity_poly.type
_entity_poly.pdbx_seq_one_letter_code
_entity_poly.pdbx_strand_id
1 'polypeptide(L)'
;MAGGLAATALLILAAQAISGNCPPSSGNIYLTQNGNCFSNGSYFLDNMSLDQPLSCILPDSTLNDGEWFTPTGPNDCSANPIRCIEQSSPANLSLYFLQYNYLPPADDGWFRCCLPDNCSNPSTKVIFAYIY
;
A
#
# COMPACT_ATOMS: atom_id res chain seq x y z
N MET A 1 -15.17 -42.53 24.71
CA MET A 1 -15.33 -42.21 23.28
C MET A 1 -15.65 -40.74 23.17
N ALA A 2 -14.85 -40.00 22.39
CA ALA A 2 -15.11 -38.71 21.75
C ALA A 2 -15.65 -37.54 22.61
N GLY A 3 -15.13 -36.33 22.54
CA GLY A 3 -14.12 -35.76 21.66
C GLY A 3 -13.89 -34.33 22.12
N GLY A 4 -12.62 -33.93 22.20
CA GLY A 4 -12.26 -32.54 22.47
C GLY A 4 -12.69 -31.66 21.30
N LEU A 5 -13.53 -30.68 21.58
CA LEU A 5 -13.73 -29.54 20.69
C LEU A 5 -12.52 -28.63 20.87
N ALA A 6 -11.43 -28.93 20.15
CA ALA A 6 -10.35 -27.99 19.97
C ALA A 6 -10.89 -26.83 19.13
N ALA A 7 -11.26 -25.73 19.78
CA ALA A 7 -11.54 -24.47 19.11
C ALA A 7 -10.23 -24.00 18.46
N THR A 8 -10.07 -24.29 17.16
CA THR A 8 -9.06 -23.66 16.32
C THR A 8 -9.33 -22.17 16.28
N ALA A 9 -8.65 -21.42 17.14
CA ALA A 9 -8.57 -19.98 17.03
C ALA A 9 -7.81 -19.65 15.73
N LEU A 10 -8.53 -19.21 14.69
CA LEU A 10 -7.90 -18.51 13.58
C LEU A 10 -7.33 -17.20 14.14
N LEU A 11 -6.02 -17.12 14.34
CA LEU A 11 -5.33 -15.85 14.53
C LEU A 11 -5.38 -15.10 13.19
N ILE A 12 -6.36 -14.23 13.02
CA ILE A 12 -6.29 -13.20 11.99
C ILE A 12 -5.22 -12.22 12.45
N LEU A 13 -4.05 -12.22 11.79
CA LEU A 13 -3.05 -11.16 11.93
C LEU A 13 -3.66 -9.88 11.35
N ALA A 14 -4.45 -9.16 12.16
CA ALA A 14 -4.86 -7.82 11.82
C ALA A 14 -3.60 -6.95 11.84
N ALA A 15 -3.20 -6.45 10.66
CA ALA A 15 -2.36 -5.26 10.60
C ALA A 15 -3.01 -4.20 11.49
N GLN A 16 -2.22 -3.53 12.33
CA GLN A 16 -2.76 -2.60 13.33
C GLN A 16 -3.29 -1.35 12.63
N ALA A 17 -4.53 -1.42 12.14
CA ALA A 17 -5.26 -0.30 11.60
C ALA A 17 -5.49 0.71 12.72
N ILE A 18 -4.76 1.82 12.68
CA ILE A 18 -5.07 2.97 13.52
C ILE A 18 -6.15 3.75 12.78
N SER A 19 -7.37 3.77 13.32
CA SER A 19 -8.45 4.60 12.79
C SER A 19 -8.17 6.08 13.10
N GLY A 20 -8.06 6.92 12.07
CA GLY A 20 -7.82 8.36 12.21
C GLY A 20 -6.63 8.86 11.39
N ASN A 21 -6.20 10.11 11.60
CA ASN A 21 -5.00 10.64 10.95
C ASN A 21 -3.80 9.78 11.35
N CYS A 22 -3.00 9.35 10.36
CA CYS A 22 -1.78 8.60 10.63
C CYS A 22 -0.93 9.38 11.63
N PRO A 23 -0.37 8.71 12.66
CA PRO A 23 0.38 9.40 13.69
C PRO A 23 1.44 10.30 13.02
N PRO A 24 1.52 11.58 13.43
CA PRO A 24 2.51 12.49 12.87
C PRO A 24 3.86 11.86 13.13
N SER A 25 4.51 11.47 12.04
CA SER A 25 5.68 10.64 12.15
C SER A 25 6.90 11.49 11.99
N SER A 26 7.91 11.19 12.78
CA SER A 26 9.24 11.78 12.66
C SER A 26 9.95 11.33 11.36
N GLY A 27 9.32 11.55 10.20
CA GLY A 27 9.81 11.17 8.87
C GLY A 27 9.54 9.72 8.44
N ASN A 28 8.50 9.06 8.96
CA ASN A 28 8.09 7.73 8.52
C ASN A 28 7.06 7.79 7.38
N ILE A 29 7.08 6.76 6.56
CA ILE A 29 6.12 6.50 5.48
C ILE A 29 5.03 5.54 5.98
N TYR A 30 3.79 5.73 5.52
CA TYR A 30 2.64 4.90 5.85
C TYR A 30 1.93 4.40 4.62
N LEU A 31 1.23 3.28 4.78
CA LEU A 31 0.17 2.86 3.87
C LEU A 31 -1.17 3.32 4.43
N THR A 32 -2.06 3.79 3.57
CA THR A 32 -3.41 4.17 3.97
C THR A 32 -4.45 3.62 3.00
N GLN A 33 -5.52 3.06 3.55
CA GLN A 33 -6.67 2.62 2.76
C GLN A 33 -7.93 2.90 3.57
N ASN A 34 -8.91 3.56 2.95
CA ASN A 34 -10.19 3.90 3.57
C ASN A 34 -10.04 4.62 4.93
N GLY A 35 -9.08 5.55 5.03
CA GLY A 35 -8.81 6.33 6.24
C GLY A 35 -8.10 5.58 7.37
N ASN A 36 -7.72 4.31 7.18
CA ASN A 36 -6.92 3.56 8.13
C ASN A 36 -5.45 3.60 7.75
N CYS A 37 -4.58 3.64 8.74
CA CYS A 37 -3.13 3.64 8.56
C CYS A 37 -2.53 2.27 8.87
N PHE A 38 -1.58 1.85 8.04
CA PHE A 38 -0.97 0.54 8.08
C PHE A 38 0.56 0.67 8.05
N SER A 39 1.22 -0.24 8.75
CA SER A 39 2.67 -0.33 8.80
C SER A 39 3.24 -1.06 7.59
N ASN A 40 4.56 -0.98 7.43
CA ASN A 40 5.30 -1.75 6.44
C ASN A 40 4.99 -3.26 6.52
N GLY A 41 4.83 -3.90 5.35
CA GLY A 41 4.56 -5.34 5.26
C GLY A 41 3.09 -5.73 5.42
N SER A 42 2.16 -4.77 5.33
CA SER A 42 0.72 -5.05 5.48
C SER A 42 0.12 -5.69 4.23
N TYR A 43 -1.00 -6.40 4.41
CA TYR A 43 -1.69 -7.18 3.37
C TYR A 43 -2.99 -6.49 2.96
N PHE A 44 -3.25 -6.46 1.66
CA PHE A 44 -4.42 -5.82 1.07
C PHE A 44 -5.03 -6.72 0.01
N LEU A 45 -6.35 -6.64 -0.10
CA LEU A 45 -7.04 -7.18 -1.26
C LEU A 45 -6.79 -6.26 -2.45
N ASP A 46 -6.64 -6.84 -3.63
CA ASP A 46 -6.48 -6.17 -4.90
C ASP A 46 -7.74 -5.46 -5.42
N ASN A 47 -8.78 -5.35 -4.58
CA ASN A 47 -10.04 -4.71 -4.91
C ASN A 47 -10.01 -3.16 -4.87
N MET A 48 -8.84 -2.58 -5.13
CA MET A 48 -8.58 -1.15 -5.04
C MET A 48 -9.16 -0.41 -6.23
N SER A 49 -10.08 0.50 -5.96
CA SER A 49 -10.75 1.34 -6.96
C SER A 49 -10.34 2.80 -6.83
N LEU A 50 -10.79 3.64 -7.76
CA LEU A 50 -10.54 5.09 -7.69
C LEU A 50 -11.07 5.72 -6.39
N ASP A 51 -12.19 5.19 -5.86
CA ASP A 51 -12.80 5.66 -4.62
C ASP A 51 -12.15 5.06 -3.36
N GLN A 52 -11.44 3.94 -3.51
CA GLN A 52 -10.78 3.22 -2.42
C GLN A 52 -9.35 2.79 -2.82
N PRO A 53 -8.46 3.75 -3.14
CA PRO A 53 -7.10 3.43 -3.50
C PRO A 53 -6.28 3.01 -2.28
N LEU A 54 -5.16 2.33 -2.52
CA LEU A 54 -4.10 2.19 -1.53
C LEU A 54 -3.11 3.33 -1.69
N SER A 55 -3.00 4.22 -0.70
CA SER A 55 -2.02 5.30 -0.71
C SER A 55 -0.78 4.94 0.08
N CYS A 56 0.39 5.31 -0.44
CA CYS A 56 1.54 5.52 0.41
C CYS A 56 1.70 7.02 0.67
N ILE A 57 1.91 7.40 1.92
CA ILE A 57 1.95 8.80 2.35
C ILE A 57 3.20 9.01 3.19
N LEU A 58 3.93 10.10 2.91
CA LEU A 58 5.02 10.60 3.73
C LEU A 58 4.60 11.97 4.31
N PRO A 59 4.15 12.02 5.58
CA PRO A 59 3.81 13.27 6.25
C PRO A 59 5.00 14.23 6.23
N ASP A 60 4.70 15.53 6.12
CA ASP A 60 5.69 16.61 6.18
C ASP A 60 6.73 16.63 5.04
N SER A 61 6.43 16.00 3.90
CA SER A 61 7.24 16.07 2.69
C SER A 61 6.44 16.56 1.49
N THR A 62 7.13 17.07 0.47
CA THR A 62 6.57 17.33 -0.86
C THR A 62 6.95 16.20 -1.81
N LEU A 63 6.01 15.74 -2.64
CA LEU A 63 6.26 14.73 -3.68
C LEU A 63 7.11 15.35 -4.79
N ASN A 64 8.19 14.68 -5.17
CA ASN A 64 9.02 15.10 -6.31
C ASN A 64 8.85 14.15 -7.50
N ASP A 65 9.05 12.84 -7.26
CA ASP A 65 9.14 11.82 -8.33
C ASP A 65 8.74 10.42 -7.83
N GLY A 66 7.98 10.34 -6.74
CA GLY A 66 7.70 9.09 -6.04
C GLY A 66 7.27 7.93 -6.94
N GLU A 67 7.49 6.70 -6.50
CA GLU A 67 7.42 5.54 -7.40
C GLU A 67 6.80 4.32 -6.72
N TRP A 68 5.96 3.59 -7.48
CA TRP A 68 5.52 2.24 -7.14
C TRP A 68 6.29 1.22 -7.97
N PHE A 69 6.77 0.17 -7.31
CA PHE A 69 7.22 -1.08 -7.90
C PHE A 69 6.17 -2.15 -7.66
N THR A 70 5.84 -2.90 -8.70
CA THR A 70 5.06 -4.13 -8.68
C THR A 70 5.99 -5.33 -8.46
N PRO A 71 5.45 -6.54 -8.27
CA PRO A 71 6.24 -7.77 -8.29
C PRO A 71 7.07 -7.97 -9.58
N THR A 72 6.64 -7.34 -10.69
CA THR A 72 7.25 -7.49 -12.01
C THR A 72 8.23 -6.37 -12.37
N GLY A 73 8.26 -5.26 -11.61
CA GLY A 73 9.23 -4.18 -11.83
C GLY A 73 8.68 -2.78 -11.48
N PRO A 74 9.34 -1.72 -11.94
CA PRO A 74 8.83 -0.36 -11.82
C PRO A 74 7.48 -0.23 -12.54
N ASN A 75 6.56 0.53 -11.97
CA ASN A 75 5.30 0.89 -12.60
C ASN A 75 5.29 2.38 -12.92
N ASP A 76 5.07 2.71 -14.19
CA ASP A 76 5.03 4.10 -14.67
C ASP A 76 3.70 4.82 -14.38
N CYS A 77 2.78 4.16 -13.65
CA CYS A 77 1.47 4.69 -13.28
C CYS A 77 0.58 5.11 -14.47
N SER A 78 0.95 4.76 -15.70
CA SER A 78 0.31 5.21 -16.94
C SER A 78 -0.39 4.08 -17.68
N ALA A 79 0.07 2.84 -17.49
CA ALA A 79 -0.46 1.65 -18.15
C ALA A 79 -1.68 1.05 -17.44
N ASN A 80 -2.53 0.33 -18.18
CA ASN A 80 -3.54 -0.53 -17.57
C ASN A 80 -2.90 -1.89 -17.19
N PRO A 81 -3.31 -2.52 -16.08
CA PRO A 81 -4.46 -2.16 -15.23
C PRO A 81 -4.15 -1.20 -14.07
N ILE A 82 -2.87 -0.91 -13.81
CA ILE A 82 -2.38 -0.24 -12.59
C ILE A 82 -2.19 1.25 -12.80
N ARG A 83 -2.95 2.07 -12.07
CA ARG A 83 -2.91 3.53 -12.19
C ARG A 83 -2.63 4.18 -10.84
N CYS A 84 -2.14 5.42 -10.90
CA CYS A 84 -1.80 6.15 -9.69
C CYS A 84 -2.38 7.56 -9.65
N ILE A 85 -2.51 8.08 -8.43
CA ILE A 85 -2.88 9.47 -8.15
C ILE A 85 -1.74 10.08 -7.35
N GLU A 86 -1.23 11.20 -7.86
CA GLU A 86 -0.16 11.96 -7.23
C GLU A 86 -0.73 13.18 -6.52
N GLN A 87 -0.29 13.39 -5.28
CA GLN A 87 -0.57 14.61 -4.53
C GLN A 87 0.75 15.16 -3.98
N SER A 88 1.00 16.44 -4.30
CA SER A 88 2.28 17.07 -4.01
C SER A 88 2.52 17.33 -2.53
N SER A 89 1.49 17.64 -1.74
CA SER A 89 1.65 17.94 -0.31
C SER A 89 0.40 17.56 0.50
N PRO A 90 0.52 16.71 1.55
CA PRO A 90 1.72 15.93 1.86
C PRO A 90 2.07 14.97 0.71
N ALA A 91 3.32 14.54 0.60
CA ALA A 91 3.75 13.61 -0.44
C ALA A 91 2.90 12.33 -0.36
N ASN A 92 2.11 12.09 -1.40
CA ASN A 92 1.18 10.98 -1.46
C ASN A 92 1.15 10.43 -2.89
N LEU A 93 1.35 9.12 -3.00
CA LEU A 93 1.21 8.36 -4.23
C LEU A 93 0.22 7.21 -3.99
N SER A 94 -0.94 7.32 -4.60
CA SER A 94 -2.04 6.35 -4.45
C SER A 94 -2.10 5.39 -5.63
N LEU A 95 -2.41 4.13 -5.37
CA LEU A 95 -2.53 3.03 -6.32
C LEU A 95 -4.00 2.60 -6.45
N TYR A 96 -4.49 2.39 -7.67
CA TYR A 96 -5.81 1.82 -7.95
C TYR A 96 -5.83 1.05 -9.28
N PHE A 97 -6.84 0.21 -9.49
CA PHE A 97 -6.95 -0.64 -10.68
C PHE A 97 -8.20 -0.33 -11.51
N LEU A 98 -8.06 -0.23 -12.85
CA LEU A 98 -9.16 0.15 -13.76
C LEU A 98 -9.86 -1.01 -14.48
N GLN A 99 -9.12 -2.06 -14.83
CA GLN A 99 -9.61 -2.99 -15.85
C GLN A 99 -10.55 -4.07 -15.31
N TYR A 100 -10.39 -4.45 -14.04
CA TYR A 100 -11.18 -5.52 -13.41
C TYR A 100 -11.52 -5.25 -11.93
N ASN A 101 -11.06 -4.15 -11.34
CA ASN A 101 -10.98 -3.95 -9.88
C ASN A 101 -10.26 -5.10 -9.17
N TYR A 102 -9.37 -5.84 -9.84
CA TYR A 102 -8.49 -6.86 -9.27
C TYR A 102 -7.33 -7.11 -10.23
N LEU A 103 -6.23 -7.63 -9.71
CA LEU A 103 -5.06 -8.03 -10.46
C LEU A 103 -5.23 -9.48 -10.94
N PRO A 104 -4.66 -9.87 -12.09
CA PRO A 104 -4.55 -11.29 -12.39
C PRO A 104 -3.64 -11.95 -11.35
N PRO A 105 -3.86 -13.22 -10.96
CA PRO A 105 -3.07 -13.88 -9.90
C PRO A 105 -1.55 -13.93 -10.13
N ALA A 106 -1.09 -13.70 -11.36
CA ALA A 106 0.32 -13.61 -11.69
C ALA A 106 0.97 -12.28 -11.27
N ASP A 107 0.16 -11.25 -11.02
CA ASP A 107 0.58 -9.90 -10.61
C ASP A 107 0.39 -9.66 -9.09
N ASP A 108 -0.15 -10.65 -8.36
CA ASP A 108 -0.20 -10.66 -6.90
C ASP A 108 1.22 -10.69 -6.31
N GLY A 109 1.40 -10.01 -5.17
CA GLY A 109 2.63 -10.12 -4.41
C GLY A 109 3.06 -8.83 -3.74
N TRP A 110 4.38 -8.67 -3.62
CA TRP A 110 4.99 -7.53 -2.96
C TRP A 110 5.08 -6.32 -3.87
N PHE A 111 4.34 -5.29 -3.48
CA PHE A 111 4.45 -3.94 -4.00
C PHE A 111 5.35 -3.13 -3.08
N ARG A 112 6.11 -2.20 -3.67
CA ARG A 112 7.02 -1.30 -2.95
C ARG A 112 6.73 0.13 -3.37
N CYS A 113 6.45 1.01 -2.42
CA CYS A 113 6.36 2.44 -2.65
C CYS A 113 7.59 3.18 -2.12
N CYS A 114 7.99 4.21 -2.86
CA CYS A 114 9.13 5.08 -2.62
C CYS A 114 8.67 6.55 -2.62
N LEU A 115 8.89 7.25 -1.50
CA LEU A 115 8.62 8.69 -1.33
C LEU A 115 9.76 9.41 -0.61
N PRO A 116 9.99 10.72 -0.84
CA PRO A 116 9.26 11.58 -1.78
C PRO A 116 9.76 11.49 -3.24
N ASP A 117 10.91 10.85 -3.44
CA ASP A 117 11.53 10.62 -4.74
C ASP A 117 11.41 9.14 -5.13
N ASN A 118 11.81 8.82 -6.35
CA ASN A 118 11.88 7.45 -6.87
C ASN A 118 12.77 6.52 -6.02
N CYS A 119 12.67 5.21 -6.28
CA CYS A 119 13.36 4.18 -5.51
C CYS A 119 14.89 4.11 -5.74
N SER A 120 15.41 4.85 -6.72
CA SER A 120 16.84 4.92 -6.99
C SER A 120 17.56 5.91 -6.07
N ASN A 121 16.83 6.84 -5.45
CA ASN A 121 17.40 7.77 -4.48
C ASN A 121 17.66 7.08 -3.14
N PRO A 122 18.89 7.07 -2.61
CA PRO A 122 19.22 6.42 -1.34
C PRO A 122 18.58 7.08 -0.11
N SER A 123 18.11 8.33 -0.23
CA SER A 123 17.45 9.07 0.86
C SER A 123 15.94 8.83 0.93
N THR A 124 15.36 8.20 -0.09
CA THR A 124 13.93 7.92 -0.19
C THR A 124 13.49 6.93 0.89
N LYS A 125 12.31 7.19 1.45
CA LYS A 125 11.62 6.28 2.35
C LYS A 125 10.87 5.23 1.56
N VAL A 126 10.89 4.01 2.08
CA VAL A 126 10.35 2.84 1.40
C VAL A 126 9.35 2.14 2.29
N ILE A 127 8.21 1.74 1.71
CA ILE A 127 7.23 0.87 2.36
C ILE A 127 6.77 -0.23 1.40
N PHE A 128 6.49 -1.40 1.96
CA PHE A 128 6.03 -2.58 1.23
C PHE A 128 4.59 -2.93 1.60
N ALA A 129 3.82 -3.36 0.60
CA ALA A 129 2.47 -3.87 0.73
C ALA A 129 2.39 -5.22 -0.01
N TYR A 130 1.70 -6.21 0.56
CA TYR A 130 1.36 -7.43 -0.15
C TYR A 130 -0.07 -7.31 -0.68
N ILE A 131 -0.27 -7.44 -2.00
CA ILE A 131 -1.57 -7.28 -2.66
C ILE A 131 -1.95 -8.62 -3.33
N TYR A 132 -3.19 -9.08 -3.15
CA TYR A 132 -3.71 -10.37 -3.63
C TYR A 132 -5.23 -10.42 -3.74
#